data_AF-A0A2V1D137-F1
#
_entry.id   AF-A0A2V1D137-F1
#
_cell.length_a   1.000
_cell.length_b   1.000
_cell.length_c   1.000
_cell.angle_alpha   90.00
_cell.angle_beta   90.00
_cell.angle_gamma   90.00
#
_symmetry.space_group_name_H-M   'P 1'
#
loop_
_entity.id
_entity.type
_entity.pdbx_description
1 polymer ?
#
loop_
_entity_poly.entity_id
_entity_poly.type
_entity_poly.pdbx_seq_one_letter_code
_entity_poly.pdbx_strand_id
1 'polypeptide(L)'
;FLRLIEYHKGILFLTTNRVEDCDDAFQSQIHLTIRYELLNSVRRTGIWENLLKKIVSQSLNEDALSRFGQEYELNGREIKNLLRTALAISKYEKEEQSEKLIRGVLDLTKEDLLIGG
;
A
#
# COMPACT_ATOMS: atom_id res chain seq x y z
N PHE A 1 -3.63 -30.23 0.57
CA PHE A 1 -3.96 -28.89 0.04
C PHE A 1 -4.32 -28.95 -1.45
N LEU A 2 -3.50 -29.58 -2.31
CA LEU A 2 -3.76 -29.77 -3.74
C LEU A 2 -5.17 -30.30 -4.08
N ARG A 3 -5.62 -31.36 -3.39
CA ARG A 3 -6.98 -31.91 -3.55
C ARG A 3 -8.09 -30.86 -3.37
N LEU A 4 -7.91 -29.85 -2.51
CA LEU A 4 -8.93 -28.81 -2.33
C LEU A 4 -9.04 -27.90 -3.55
N ILE A 5 -7.95 -27.69 -4.28
CA ILE A 5 -7.92 -26.90 -5.53
C ILE A 5 -8.52 -27.73 -6.67
N GLU A 6 -8.14 -29.00 -6.79
CA GLU A 6 -8.64 -29.93 -7.81
C GLU A 6 -10.16 -30.13 -7.74
N TYR A 7 -10.71 -30.22 -6.53
CA TYR A 7 -12.15 -30.43 -6.34
C TYR A 7 -12.94 -29.13 -6.15
N HIS A 8 -12.29 -27.95 -6.26
CA HIS A 8 -12.99 -26.67 -6.10
C HIS A 8 -13.96 -26.44 -7.27
N LYS A 9 -15.27 -26.44 -6.99
CA LYS A 9 -16.32 -26.21 -7.98
C LYS A 9 -16.61 -24.73 -8.20
N GLY A 10 -15.59 -23.95 -8.59
CA GLY A 10 -15.72 -22.51 -8.84
C GLY A 10 -14.38 -21.81 -9.10
N ILE A 11 -14.40 -20.48 -9.12
CA ILE A 11 -13.19 -19.64 -9.29
C ILE A 11 -12.51 -19.46 -7.94
N LEU A 12 -11.23 -19.81 -7.86
CA LEU A 12 -10.40 -19.63 -6.67
C LEU A 12 -9.38 -18.51 -6.89
N PHE A 13 -9.38 -17.51 -6.01
CA PHE A 13 -8.36 -16.46 -5.98
C PHE A 13 -7.32 -16.80 -4.90
N LEU A 14 -6.05 -16.90 -5.30
CA LEU A 14 -4.92 -17.16 -4.42
C LEU A 14 -3.96 -15.98 -4.45
N THR A 15 -3.33 -15.70 -3.31
CA THR A 15 -2.28 -14.68 -3.20
C THR A 15 -1.10 -15.32 -2.47
N THR A 16 0.11 -15.12 -2.96
CA THR A 16 1.34 -15.60 -2.31
C THR A 16 2.45 -14.58 -2.53
N ASN A 17 3.24 -14.33 -1.49
CA ASN A 17 4.49 -13.57 -1.57
C ASN A 17 5.69 -14.50 -1.80
N ARG A 18 5.46 -15.81 -1.95
CA ARG A 18 6.47 -16.86 -2.08
C ARG A 18 6.06 -17.86 -3.15
N VAL A 19 5.93 -17.38 -4.38
CA VAL A 19 5.57 -18.26 -5.51
C VAL A 19 6.69 -19.26 -5.82
N GLU A 20 7.93 -18.91 -5.48
CA GLU A 20 9.13 -19.75 -5.57
C GLU A 20 8.99 -21.06 -4.77
N ASP A 21 8.25 -21.01 -3.65
CA ASP A 21 8.04 -22.16 -2.76
C ASP A 21 6.91 -23.09 -3.26
N CYS A 22 6.22 -22.72 -4.34
CA CYS A 22 5.15 -23.53 -4.92
C CYS A 22 5.71 -24.62 -5.85
N ASP A 23 5.40 -25.88 -5.54
CA ASP A 23 5.79 -27.03 -6.36
C ASP A 23 5.09 -27.05 -7.74
N ASP A 24 5.65 -27.85 -8.66
CA ASP A 24 5.13 -27.98 -10.03
C ASP A 24 3.68 -28.48 -10.07
N ALA A 25 3.32 -29.36 -9.12
CA ALA A 25 1.97 -29.90 -9.00
C ALA A 25 0.95 -28.79 -8.68
N PHE A 26 1.27 -27.88 -7.76
CA PHE A 26 0.45 -26.72 -7.46
C PHE A 26 0.36 -25.75 -8.63
N GLN A 27 1.50 -25.46 -9.27
CA GLN A 27 1.54 -24.53 -10.41
C GLN A 27 0.72 -25.05 -11.60
N SER A 28 0.73 -26.36 -11.85
CA SER A 28 -0.06 -26.98 -12.93
C SER A 28 -1.58 -26.80 -12.80
N GLN A 29 -2.07 -26.53 -11.59
CA GLN A 29 -3.50 -26.28 -11.34
C GLN A 29 -3.88 -24.79 -11.49
N ILE A 30 -2.91 -23.90 -11.72
CA ILE A 30 -3.13 -22.46 -11.88
C ILE A 30 -3.29 -22.12 -13.35
N HIS A 31 -4.52 -21.73 -13.73
CA HIS A 31 -4.86 -21.37 -15.10
C HIS A 31 -4.34 -19.98 -15.50
N LEU A 32 -4.23 -19.06 -14.54
CA LEU A 32 -3.77 -17.69 -14.75
C LEU A 32 -2.92 -17.23 -13.56
N THR A 33 -1.72 -16.74 -13.85
CA THR A 33 -0.85 -16.09 -12.87
C THR A 33 -0.69 -14.62 -13.21
N ILE A 34 -1.08 -13.73 -12.28
CA ILE A 34 -0.87 -12.29 -12.40
C ILE A 34 0.28 -11.90 -11.49
N ARG A 35 1.41 -11.47 -12.08
CA ARG A 35 2.53 -10.92 -11.31
C ARG A 35 2.31 -9.44 -11.06
N TYR A 36 2.32 -9.05 -9.79
CA TYR A 36 2.29 -7.66 -9.38
C TYR A 36 3.72 -7.14 -9.27
N GLU A 37 4.08 -6.21 -10.13
CA GLU A 37 5.36 -5.51 -10.09
C GLU A 37 5.41 -4.49 -8.95
N LEU A 38 6.62 -4.10 -8.56
CA LEU A 38 6.83 -2.97 -7.67
C LEU A 38 6.17 -1.70 -8.23
N LEU A 39 5.65 -0.87 -7.33
CA LEU A 39 4.97 0.36 -7.70
C LEU A 39 5.99 1.39 -8.19
N ASN A 40 5.87 1.81 -9.45
CA ASN A 40 6.59 2.98 -9.95
C ASN A 40 6.00 4.28 -9.35
N SER A 41 6.73 5.39 -9.49
CA SER A 41 6.33 6.69 -8.94
C SER A 41 4.93 7.11 -9.37
N VAL A 42 4.58 6.92 -10.66
CA VAL A 42 3.24 7.25 -11.20
C VAL A 42 2.13 6.46 -10.50
N ARG A 43 2.31 5.14 -10.35
CA ARG A 43 1.36 4.27 -9.63
C ARG A 43 1.26 4.69 -8.16
N ARG A 44 2.38 5.03 -7.51
CA ARG A 44 2.39 5.54 -6.13
C ARG A 44 1.63 6.86 -5.99
N THR A 45 1.84 7.80 -6.90
CA THR A 45 1.11 9.08 -6.94
C THR A 45 -0.41 8.86 -6.99
N GLY A 46 -0.87 7.96 -7.87
CA GLY A 46 -2.29 7.62 -7.96
C GLY A 46 -2.83 6.94 -6.69
N ILE A 47 -2.01 6.13 -6.00
CA ILE A 47 -2.39 5.53 -4.71
C ILE A 47 -2.52 6.61 -3.63
N TRP A 48 -1.57 7.54 -3.55
CA TRP A 48 -1.63 8.69 -2.64
C TRP A 48 -2.91 9.50 -2.84
N GLU A 49 -3.19 9.89 -4.08
CA GLU A 49 -4.37 10.67 -4.42
C GLU A 49 -5.67 9.95 -4.00
N ASN A 50 -5.80 8.68 -4.35
CA ASN A 50 -6.98 7.87 -4.03
C ASN A 50 -7.17 7.71 -2.51
N LEU A 51 -6.09 7.49 -1.76
CA LEU A 51 -6.17 7.30 -0.32
C LEU A 51 -6.40 8.62 0.43
N LEU A 52 -5.82 9.73 -0.02
CA LEU A 52 -6.07 11.07 0.52
C LEU A 52 -7.55 11.45 0.38
N LYS A 53 -8.10 11.28 -0.82
CA LYS A 53 -9.53 11.50 -1.10
C LYS A 53 -10.42 10.61 -0.23
N LYS A 54 -10.04 9.36 0.00
CA LYS A 54 -10.86 8.37 0.71
C LYS A 54 -10.78 8.46 2.25
N ILE A 55 -9.61 8.78 2.80
CA ILE A 55 -9.37 8.72 4.25
C ILE A 55 -9.52 10.09 4.89
N VAL A 56 -9.00 11.11 4.21
CA VAL A 56 -8.82 12.46 4.76
C VAL A 56 -9.82 13.44 4.16
N SER A 57 -10.57 13.03 3.12
CA SER A 57 -11.45 13.89 2.32
C SER A 57 -10.75 15.14 1.80
N GLN A 58 -9.44 15.04 1.58
CA GLN A 58 -8.57 16.14 1.17
C GLN A 58 -7.96 15.82 -0.19
N SER A 59 -7.77 16.87 -0.99
CA SER A 59 -6.97 16.83 -2.20
C SER A 59 -5.73 17.69 -2.00
N LEU A 60 -4.56 17.12 -2.28
CA LEU A 60 -3.36 17.91 -2.48
C LEU A 60 -3.27 18.35 -3.95
N ASN A 61 -2.50 19.40 -4.23
CA ASN A 61 -2.24 19.78 -5.61
C ASN A 61 -1.39 18.71 -6.33
N GLU A 62 -1.43 18.71 -7.66
CA GLU A 62 -0.75 17.69 -8.48
C GLU A 62 0.77 17.66 -8.24
N ASP A 63 1.39 18.82 -8.05
CA ASP A 63 2.83 18.92 -7.77
C ASP A 63 3.21 18.23 -6.45
N ALA A 64 2.45 18.46 -5.38
CA ALA A 64 2.67 17.83 -4.09
C ALA A 64 2.45 16.32 -4.18
N LEU A 65 1.37 15.86 -4.82
CA LEU A 65 1.11 14.43 -5.05
C LEU A 65 2.24 13.75 -5.82
N SER A 66 2.73 14.40 -6.87
CA SER A 66 3.86 13.91 -7.67
C SER A 66 5.13 13.78 -6.82
N ARG A 67 5.43 14.78 -5.98
CA ARG A 67 6.54 14.70 -5.02
C ARG A 67 6.37 13.54 -4.05
N PHE A 68 5.19 13.32 -3.47
CA PHE A 68 4.96 12.17 -2.59
C PHE A 68 5.21 10.83 -3.28
N GLY A 69 4.76 10.67 -4.53
CA GLY A 69 5.01 9.45 -5.29
C GLY A 69 6.49 9.23 -5.67
N GLN A 70 7.26 10.31 -5.81
CA GLN A 70 8.69 10.27 -6.13
C GLN A 70 9.58 10.06 -4.89
N GLU A 71 9.34 10.83 -3.82
CA GLU A 71 10.18 10.90 -2.61
C GLU A 71 9.98 9.71 -1.67
N TYR A 72 8.80 9.07 -1.71
CA TYR A 72 8.43 8.01 -0.77
C TYR A 72 8.11 6.71 -1.49
N GLU A 73 9.03 5.74 -1.39
CA GLU A 73 8.89 4.40 -1.94
C GLU A 73 8.01 3.50 -1.06
N LEU A 74 6.80 3.96 -0.78
CA LEU A 74 5.84 3.25 0.06
C LEU A 74 4.85 2.44 -0.77
N ASN A 75 4.44 1.30 -0.23
CA ASN A 75 3.33 0.53 -0.76
C ASN A 75 1.97 1.06 -0.25
N GLY A 76 0.88 0.64 -0.90
CA GLY A 76 -0.45 1.14 -0.56
C GLY A 76 -0.90 0.85 0.88
N ARG A 77 -0.37 -0.18 1.55
CA ARG A 77 -0.66 -0.46 2.96
C ARG A 77 0.05 0.55 3.88
N GLU A 78 1.31 0.84 3.60
CA GLU A 78 2.10 1.82 4.35
C GLU A 78 1.49 3.22 4.24
N ILE A 79 1.19 3.67 3.01
CA ILE A 79 0.53 4.95 2.75
C ILE A 79 -0.78 5.05 3.53
N LYS A 80 -1.61 4.00 3.48
CA LYS A 80 -2.90 3.94 4.19
C LYS A 80 -2.74 4.04 5.70
N ASN A 81 -1.79 3.31 6.28
CA ASN A 81 -1.55 3.32 7.71
C ASN A 81 -1.07 4.71 8.15
N LEU A 82 -0.17 5.30 7.39
CA LEU A 82 0.33 6.64 7.67
C LEU A 82 -0.77 7.69 7.66
N LEU A 83 -1.60 7.71 6.63
CA LEU A 83 -2.73 8.64 6.55
C LEU A 83 -3.72 8.48 7.70
N ARG A 84 -3.88 7.26 8.21
CA ARG A 84 -4.71 7.01 9.41
C ARG A 84 -4.06 7.56 10.68
N THR A 85 -2.75 7.41 10.82
CA THR A 85 -2.00 7.99 11.94
C THR A 85 -2.07 9.52 11.90
N ALA A 86 -1.81 10.13 10.75
CA ALA A 86 -1.97 11.56 10.54
C ALA A 86 -3.39 12.00 10.91
N LEU A 87 -4.43 11.29 10.42
CA LEU A 87 -5.83 11.55 10.75
C LEU A 87 -6.13 11.49 12.25
N ALA A 88 -5.57 10.51 12.96
CA ALA A 88 -5.75 10.38 14.39
C ALA A 88 -5.11 11.56 15.15
N ILE A 89 -3.91 11.99 14.74
CA ILE A 89 -3.19 13.10 15.37
C ILE A 89 -3.96 14.41 15.20
N SER A 90 -4.42 14.77 14.00
CA SER A 90 -5.11 16.07 13.89
C SER A 90 -6.46 16.09 14.59
N LYS A 91 -7.15 14.95 14.69
CA LYS A 91 -8.37 14.85 15.51
C LYS A 91 -8.08 15.08 16.99
N TYR A 92 -6.93 14.64 17.48
CA TYR A 92 -6.49 14.87 18.84
C TYR A 92 -6.11 16.34 19.08
N GLU A 93 -5.31 16.93 18.18
CA GLU A 93 -4.83 18.32 18.25
C GLU A 93 -5.90 19.36 17.85
N LYS A 94 -7.06 18.94 17.34
CA LYS A 94 -8.11 19.79 16.73
C LYS A 94 -7.60 20.66 15.57
N GLU A 95 -6.55 20.21 14.90
CA GLU A 95 -6.02 20.86 13.71
C GLU A 95 -6.59 20.24 12.43
N GLU A 96 -6.63 21.03 11.36
CA GLU A 96 -6.93 20.51 10.03
C GLU A 96 -5.73 19.74 9.48
N GLN A 97 -6.01 18.72 8.68
CA GLN A 97 -4.99 17.94 8.00
C GLN A 97 -4.26 18.83 6.99
N SER A 98 -2.94 18.93 7.15
CA SER A 98 -2.09 19.70 6.25
C SER A 98 -0.99 18.82 5.67
N GLU A 99 -0.47 19.21 4.49
CA GLU A 99 0.71 18.56 3.91
C GLU A 99 1.86 18.47 4.92
N LYS A 100 2.04 19.51 5.75
CA LYS A 100 3.04 19.57 6.80
C LYS A 100 2.86 18.45 7.83
N LEU A 101 1.63 18.19 8.27
CA LEU A 101 1.35 17.11 9.23
C LEU A 101 1.66 15.74 8.60
N ILE A 102 1.25 15.52 7.35
CA ILE A 102 1.51 14.26 6.64
C ILE A 102 3.02 14.02 6.46
N ARG A 103 3.78 15.07 6.09
CA ARG A 103 5.25 15.02 6.03
C ARG A 103 5.87 14.76 7.41
N GLY A 104 5.40 15.42 8.45
CA GLY A 104 5.89 15.18 9.81
C GLY A 104 5.69 13.73 10.27
N VAL A 105 4.53 13.12 9.97
CA VAL A 105 4.30 11.70 10.27
C VAL A 105 5.18 10.80 9.41
N LEU A 106 5.39 11.12 8.13
CA LEU A 106 6.33 10.41 7.24
C LEU A 106 7.74 10.38 7.80
N ASP A 107 8.24 11.53 8.25
CA ASP A 107 9.60 11.66 8.75
C ASP A 107 9.78 10.87 10.07
N LEU A 108 8.80 10.95 10.99
CA LEU A 108 8.78 10.15 12.21
C LEU A 108 8.75 8.64 11.93
N THR A 109 7.90 8.18 11.00
CA THR A 109 7.84 6.76 10.66
C THR A 109 9.13 6.24 10.02
N LYS A 110 9.89 7.10 9.30
CA LYS A 110 11.20 6.73 8.75
C LYS A 110 12.27 6.62 9.84
N GLU A 111 12.24 7.50 10.85
CA GLU A 111 13.17 7.42 11.99
C GLU A 111 12.97 6.11 12.79
N ASP A 112 11.72 5.72 13.06
CA ASP A 112 11.42 4.45 13.73
C ASP A 112 11.91 3.22 12.95
N LEU A 113 11.88 3.28 11.61
CA LEU A 113 12.42 2.24 10.71
C LEU A 113 13.95 2.18 10.71
N LEU A 114 14.65 3.26 11.05
CA LEU A 114 16.12 3.31 11.13
C LEU A 114 16.65 2.94 12.52
N ILE A 115 15.85 3.12 13.57
CA ILE A 115 16.24 2.82 14.96
C ILE A 115 15.88 1.36 15.34
N GLY A 116 14.93 0.74 14.63
CA GLY A 116 14.45 -0.62 14.88
C GLY A 116 15.17 -1.75 14.13
N GLY A 117 16.35 -1.50 13.54
CA GLY A 117 17.14 -2.48 12.77
C GLY A 117 18.25 -3.16 13.56
#